data_AF-A0A510TFH1-F1
#
_entry.id   AF-A0A510TFH1-F1
#
_cell.length_a   1.000
_cell.length_b   1.000
_cell.length_c   1.000
_cell.angle_alpha   90.00
_cell.angle_beta   90.00
_cell.angle_gamma   90.00
#
_symmetry.space_group_name_H-M   'P 1'
#
loop_
_entity.id
_entity.type
_entity.pdbx_description
1 polymer ?
#
loop_
_entity_poly.entity_id
_entity_poly.type
_entity_poly.pdbx_seq_one_letter_code
_entity_poly.pdbx_strand_id
1 'polypeptide(L)' 'MPEQCNKKPYATRYEARAALLIFFKRGRKERASYYCGACGAWHLTSRKRRVP' A
#
# COMPACT_ATOMS: atom_id res chain seq x y z
N MET A 1 0.85 0.93 23.15
CA MET A 1 0.13 1.78 22.16
C MET A 1 0.54 1.29 20.78
N PRO A 2 -0.27 0.52 20.05
CA PRO A 2 0.18 0.06 18.74
C PRO A 2 0.31 1.29 17.86
N GLU A 3 1.54 1.49 17.34
CA GLU A 3 1.90 2.54 16.41
C GLU A 3 0.86 2.54 15.29
N GLN A 4 -0.02 3.55 15.30
CA GLN A 4 -1.07 3.65 14.28
C GLN A 4 -0.38 3.73 12.93
N CYS A 5 -0.50 2.66 12.14
CA CYS A 5 -0.12 2.69 10.75
C CYS A 5 -0.90 3.83 10.07
N ASN A 6 -0.26 4.98 9.87
CA ASN A 6 -0.85 6.20 9.29
C ASN A 6 -1.21 6.01 7.79
N LYS A 7 -0.96 4.83 7.24
CA LYS A 7 -1.31 4.47 5.86
C LYS A 7 -2.65 3.76 5.86
N LYS A 8 -3.53 4.11 4.92
CA LYS A 8 -4.83 3.45 4.71
C LYS A 8 -4.67 1.91 4.80
N PRO A 9 -5.20 1.28 5.86
CA PRO A 9 -5.21 -0.18 5.97
C PRO A 9 -6.29 -0.73 5.05
N TYR A 10 -5.94 -1.75 4.28
CA TYR A 10 -6.85 -2.53 3.46
C TYR A 10 -7.05 -3.89 4.15
N ALA A 11 -8.31 -4.31 4.31
CA ALA A 11 -8.60 -5.58 4.98
C ALA A 11 -8.12 -6.76 4.15
N THR A 12 -8.25 -6.65 2.82
CA THR A 12 -7.91 -7.73 1.89
C THR A 12 -6.85 -7.33 0.87
N ARG A 13 -6.11 -8.33 0.38
CA ARG A 13 -5.18 -8.18 -0.75
C ARG A 13 -5.90 -7.67 -2.01
N TYR A 14 -7.16 -8.06 -2.18
CA TYR A 14 -7.98 -7.66 -3.32
C TYR A 14 -8.23 -6.15 -3.32
N GLU A 15 -8.68 -5.59 -2.20
CA GLU A 15 -8.90 -4.14 -2.08
C GLU A 15 -7.59 -3.35 -2.24
N ALA A 16 -6.50 -3.85 -1.67
CA ALA A 16 -5.18 -3.25 -1.85
C ALA A 16 -4.78 -3.22 -3.35
N ARG A 17 -5.01 -4.32 -4.09
CA ARG A 17 -4.76 -4.39 -5.54
C ARG A 17 -5.69 -3.49 -6.35
N ALA A 18 -6.98 -3.43 -6.01
CA ALA A 18 -7.92 -2.53 -6.66
C ALA A 18 -7.49 -1.06 -6.50
N ALA A 19 -7.07 -0.68 -5.30
CA ALA A 19 -6.51 0.64 -5.04
C ALA A 19 -5.22 0.90 -5.85
N LEU A 20 -4.32 -0.10 -5.96
CA LEU A 20 -3.14 -0.01 -6.82
C LEU A 20 -3.49 0.25 -8.28
N LEU A 21 -4.49 -0.46 -8.83
CA LEU A 21 -4.95 -0.25 -10.21
C LEU A 21 -5.52 1.15 -10.42
N ILE A 22 -6.26 1.70 -9.45
CA ILE A 22 -6.77 3.08 -9.50
C ILE A 22 -5.60 4.09 -9.51
N PHE A 23 -4.58 3.87 -8.68
CA PHE A 23 -3.40 4.74 -8.67
C PHE A 23 -2.59 4.64 -9.97
N PHE A 24 -2.47 3.43 -10.51
CA PHE A 24 -1.80 3.17 -11.79
C PHE A 24 -2.52 3.88 -12.95
N LYS A 25 -3.85 3.74 -13.04
CA LYS A 25 -4.68 4.46 -14.03
C LYS A 25 -4.60 5.98 -13.91
N ARG A 26 -4.40 6.50 -12.70
CA ARG A 26 -4.20 7.94 -12.43
C ARG A 26 -2.79 8.44 -12.73
N GLY A 27 -1.93 7.63 -13.36
CA GLY A 27 -0.54 8.00 -13.68
C GLY A 27 0.34 8.22 -12.44
N ARG A 28 -0.10 7.77 -11.26
CA ARG A 28 0.71 7.87 -10.04
C ARG A 28 1.73 6.73 -10.00
N LYS A 29 2.96 7.07 -9.59
CA LYS A 29 4.12 6.15 -9.45
C LYS A 29 3.70 4.75 -8.96
N GLU A 30 4.31 3.73 -9.54
CA GLU A 30 4.13 2.33 -9.17
C GLU A 30 4.18 2.14 -7.65
N ARG A 31 3.02 1.79 -7.08
CA ARG A 31 2.88 1.41 -5.69
C ARG A 31 2.86 -0.10 -5.59
N ALA A 32 3.35 -0.64 -4.48
CA ALA A 32 3.26 -2.05 -4.13
C ALA A 32 2.38 -2.20 -2.89
N SER A 33 1.69 -3.34 -2.77
CA SER A 33 0.97 -3.70 -1.55
C SER A 33 1.83 -4.64 -0.71
N TYR A 34 1.84 -4.44 0.60
CA TYR A 34 2.52 -5.32 1.56
C TYR A 34 1.61 -5.59 2.76
N TYR A 35 1.71 -6.79 3.33
CA TYR A 35 1.00 -7.14 4.56
C TYR A 35 1.83 -6.70 5.79
N CYS A 36 1.20 -5.99 6.71
CA CYS A 36 1.79 -5.58 7.98
C CYS A 36 1.36 -6.56 9.07
N GLY A 37 2.30 -7.37 9.56
CA GLY A 37 2.03 -8.29 10.68
C GLY A 37 1.74 -7.57 12.00
N ALA A 38 2.28 -6.37 12.21
CA ALA A 38 2.06 -5.59 13.43
C ALA A 38 0.63 -5.04 13.55
N CYS A 39 -0.06 -4.86 12.41
CA CYS A 39 -1.36 -4.23 12.34
C CYS A 39 -2.43 -5.09 11.66
N GLY A 40 -2.07 -6.30 11.21
CA GLY A 40 -2.99 -7.29 10.64
C GLY A 40 -3.62 -6.88 9.31
N ALA A 41 -3.09 -5.84 8.64
CA ALA A 41 -3.72 -5.23 7.47
C ALA A 41 -2.76 -5.10 6.29
N TRP A 42 -3.33 -4.93 5.09
CA TRP A 42 -2.59 -4.65 3.87
C TRP A 42 -2.36 -3.14 3.72
N HIS A 43 -1.14 -2.74 3.40
CA HIS A 43 -0.77 -1.34 3.16
C HIS A 43 -0.17 -1.14 1.78
N LEU A 44 -0.32 0.09 1.28
CA LEU A 44 0.32 0.51 0.04
C LEU A 44 1.60 1.26 0.34
N THR A 45 2.70 0.85 -0.29
CA THR A 45 3.96 1.56 -0.26
C THR A 45 4.31 2.04 -1.65
N SER A 46 4.85 3.25 -1.76
CA SER A 46 5.44 3.71 -3.02
C SER A 46 6.67 2.87 -3.28
N ARG A 47 6.78 2.25 -4.45
CA ARG A 47 8.05 1.69 -4.92
C ARG A 47 8.94 2.91 -5.20
N LYS A 48 9.62 3.43 -4.18
CA LYS A 48 10.63 4.46 -4.37
C LYS A 48 11.59 3.87 -5.39
N ARG A 49 11.62 4.45 -6.60
CA ARG A 49 12.76 4.31 -7.52
C ARG A 49 13.97 4.61 -6.64
N ARG A 50 14.79 3.60 -6.33
CA ARG A 50 16.16 3.87 -5.89
C ARG A 50 16.76 4.57 -7.10
N VAL A 51 16.80 5.90 -7.03
CA VAL A 51 17.73 6.67 -7.85
C VAL A 51 19.12 6.22 -7.39
N PRO A 52 20.01 5.81 -8.32
CA PRO A 52 21.38 5.43 -8.00
C PRO A 52 22.15 6.57 -7.34
#